data_AF-A0A9R0U408-F1
#
_entry.id   AF-A0A9R0U408-F1
#
_cell.length_a   1.000
_cell.length_b   1.000
_cell.length_c   1.000
_cell.angle_alpha   90.00
_cell.angle_beta   90.00
_cell.angle_gamma   90.00
#
_symmetry.space_group_name_H-M   'P 1'
#
loop_
_entity.id
_entity.type
_entity.pdbx_description
1 polymer ?
#
loop_
_entity_poly.entity_id
_entity_poly.type
_entity_poly.pdbx_seq_one_letter_code
_entity_poly.pdbx_strand_id
1 'polypeptide(L)'
;MDPAHVPYAHKGLMGKLRKKEDPGRVEFDIEGGGPVKMKIEEANIAGFLSEQDNSGYFRYVAPCTFYGSPLPKEEKGEKKKKPPQFMLVFMCVPVSPGKSRVIWAFPRNVGVWLDKVIPRWYYHIGQNAILDSDIYLLHIEERNFAAAGVENWQKAVYVPTSSDNMVIAFRNWFRKHCKSQVGWAAPTIGQLPETPTKDKLMERYWSHVAQCRSCSAALKTMKALEVALQVASVAVVGFLAVAKGTLVTSVVQRAAVVSLAVLCFAASRWLASFIEKNFYFQDYVHAYK
;
A
#
# COMPACT_ATOMS: atom_id res chain seq x y z
N MET A 1 0.01 6.04 -11.76
CA MET A 1 -0.74 6.65 -10.64
C MET A 1 -1.95 7.34 -11.23
N ASP A 2 -3.14 6.92 -10.84
CA ASP A 2 -4.42 7.49 -11.27
C ASP A 2 -5.37 7.44 -10.07
N PRO A 3 -5.86 8.55 -9.50
CA PRO A 3 -6.75 8.52 -8.35
C PRO A 3 -8.13 7.94 -8.65
N ALA A 4 -8.55 7.78 -9.91
CA ALA A 4 -9.85 7.18 -10.22
C ALA A 4 -9.94 5.72 -9.80
N HIS A 5 -8.83 4.96 -9.74
CA HIS A 5 -8.88 3.57 -9.30
C HIS A 5 -9.13 3.39 -7.79
N VAL A 6 -8.88 4.42 -6.97
CA VAL A 6 -8.81 4.31 -5.49
C VAL A 6 -10.04 3.63 -4.87
N PRO A 7 -11.29 3.97 -5.24
CA PRO A 7 -12.48 3.33 -4.67
C PRO A 7 -12.57 1.83 -4.97
N TYR A 8 -11.94 1.39 -6.07
CA TYR A 8 -12.00 0.02 -6.58
C TYR A 8 -10.82 -0.81 -6.09
N ALA A 9 -9.58 -0.36 -6.32
CA ALA A 9 -8.40 -1.15 -5.96
C ALA A 9 -8.10 -1.12 -4.46
N HIS A 10 -8.46 -0.05 -3.74
CA HIS A 10 -8.16 0.10 -2.31
C HIS A 10 -9.41 0.00 -1.43
N LYS A 11 -10.47 -0.60 -1.93
CA LYS A 11 -11.73 -0.81 -1.23
C LYS A 11 -11.51 -1.40 0.16
N GLY A 12 -12.08 -0.75 1.18
CA GLY A 12 -11.97 -1.17 2.58
C GLY A 12 -10.60 -0.90 3.24
N LEU A 13 -9.59 -0.41 2.49
CA LEU A 13 -8.28 -0.02 3.01
C LEU A 13 -8.19 1.48 3.26
N MET A 14 -8.62 2.26 2.26
CA MET A 14 -8.84 3.70 2.44
C MET A 14 -10.28 3.87 2.93
N GLY A 15 -10.46 4.47 4.12
CA GLY A 15 -11.78 4.67 4.72
C GLY A 15 -12.78 5.31 3.74
N LYS A 16 -14.09 5.16 3.97
CA LYS A 16 -15.12 5.64 3.05
C LYS A 16 -14.84 7.08 2.63
N LEU A 17 -14.55 7.31 1.35
CA LEU A 17 -14.55 8.65 0.78
C LEU A 17 -15.91 9.25 1.12
N ARG A 18 -15.88 10.38 1.82
CA ARG A 18 -17.03 10.95 2.49
C ARG A 18 -18.17 11.14 1.49
N LYS A 19 -19.27 10.38 1.65
CA LYS A 19 -20.56 10.66 1.03
C LYS A 19 -21.02 12.03 1.52
N LYS A 20 -20.70 13.10 0.81
CA LYS A 20 -21.55 14.29 0.87
C LYS A 20 -22.72 13.94 -0.03
N GLU A 21 -23.82 13.53 0.59
CA GLU A 21 -25.13 13.60 -0.06
C GLU A 21 -25.31 15.06 -0.48
N ASP A 22 -25.08 15.34 -1.77
CA ASP A 22 -25.55 16.55 -2.41
C ASP A 22 -26.87 16.14 -3.09
N PRO A 23 -28.04 16.52 -2.54
CA PRO A 23 -29.34 15.91 -2.88
C PRO A 23 -29.87 16.24 -4.29
N GLY A 24 -29.00 16.57 -5.26
CA GLY A 24 -29.40 16.88 -6.63
C GLY A 24 -28.40 16.56 -7.75
N ARG A 25 -27.24 15.92 -7.47
CA ARG A 25 -26.28 15.53 -8.51
C ARG A 25 -25.94 14.04 -8.49
N VAL A 26 -26.18 13.40 -9.62
CA VAL A 26 -25.97 11.98 -9.91
C VAL A 26 -24.47 11.69 -10.07
N GLU A 27 -23.67 11.38 -9.04
CA GLU A 27 -22.20 11.36 -9.28
C GLU A 27 -21.34 10.32 -8.54
N PHE A 28 -21.90 9.24 -8.00
CA PHE A 28 -21.07 8.11 -7.55
C PHE A 28 -21.68 6.75 -7.89
N ASP A 29 -20.84 5.81 -8.31
CA ASP A 29 -21.23 4.41 -8.45
C ASP A 29 -21.32 3.69 -7.09
N ILE A 30 -21.66 2.40 -7.13
CA ILE A 30 -21.83 1.54 -5.95
C ILE A 30 -20.54 1.43 -5.12
N GLU A 31 -19.38 1.55 -5.78
CA GLU A 31 -18.06 1.43 -5.18
C GLU A 31 -17.53 2.78 -4.66
N GLY A 32 -18.23 3.87 -4.96
CA GLY A 32 -17.91 5.23 -4.54
C GLY A 32 -16.99 5.96 -5.52
N GLY A 33 -16.84 5.45 -6.74
CA GLY A 33 -16.17 6.15 -7.83
C GLY A 33 -17.05 7.24 -8.41
N GLY A 34 -16.45 8.40 -8.67
CA GLY A 34 -17.13 9.57 -9.22
C GLY A 34 -16.25 10.26 -10.26
N PRO A 35 -16.76 11.29 -10.95
CA PRO A 35 -16.04 11.96 -12.02
C PRO A 35 -14.75 12.62 -11.52
N VAL A 36 -13.61 12.22 -12.10
CA VAL A 36 -12.30 12.84 -11.84
C VAL A 36 -11.87 13.63 -13.08
N LYS A 37 -11.89 14.96 -12.96
CA LYS A 37 -11.45 15.88 -14.01
C LYS A 37 -9.97 16.19 -13.84
N MET A 38 -9.18 15.82 -14.85
CA MET A 38 -7.77 16.15 -14.94
C MET A 38 -7.45 16.85 -16.23
N LYS A 39 -6.51 17.80 -16.16
CA LYS A 39 -6.01 18.53 -17.33
C LYS A 39 -4.49 18.57 -17.27
N ILE A 40 -3.85 18.25 -18.41
CA ILE A 40 -2.41 18.40 -18.58
C ILE A 40 -2.13 19.86 -18.92
N GLU A 41 -1.46 20.58 -18.01
CA GLU A 41 -1.10 21.99 -18.21
C GLU A 41 0.25 22.13 -18.91
N GLU A 42 1.19 21.23 -18.59
CA GLU A 42 2.55 21.26 -19.13
C GLU A 42 2.98 19.84 -19.52
N ALA A 43 3.64 19.69 -20.67
CA ALA A 43 4.28 18.45 -21.08
C ALA A 43 5.53 18.73 -21.93
N ASN A 44 6.68 18.24 -21.49
CA ASN A 44 7.97 18.40 -22.18
C ASN A 44 8.91 17.21 -21.89
N ILE A 45 10.16 17.29 -22.33
CA ILE A 45 11.13 16.21 -22.14
C ILE A 45 11.39 15.88 -20.65
N ALA A 46 11.28 16.87 -19.75
CA ALA A 46 11.47 16.69 -18.32
C ALA A 46 10.25 16.06 -17.62
N GLY A 47 9.11 15.93 -18.30
CA GLY A 47 7.90 15.28 -17.76
C GLY A 47 6.62 16.08 -18.02
N PHE A 48 5.65 15.98 -17.12
CA PHE A 48 4.36 16.68 -17.25
C PHE A 48 3.77 17.12 -15.91
N LEU A 49 2.93 18.16 -15.95
CA LEU A 49 2.09 18.62 -14.85
C LEU A 49 0.62 18.40 -15.21
N SER A 50 -0.13 17.78 -14.29
CA SER A 50 -1.57 17.63 -14.37
C SER A 50 -2.22 18.32 -13.17
N GLU A 51 -3.21 19.16 -13.43
CA GLU A 51 -4.09 19.68 -12.40
C GLU A 51 -5.33 18.80 -12.27
N GLN A 52 -5.81 18.64 -11.05
CA GLN A 52 -7.08 18.01 -10.74
C GLN A 52 -8.02 19.08 -10.20
N ASP A 53 -9.16 19.24 -10.87
CA ASP A 53 -10.13 20.32 -10.62
C ASP A 53 -10.38 20.52 -9.12
N ASN A 54 -10.04 21.71 -8.63
CA ASN A 54 -10.21 22.16 -7.24
C ASN A 54 -9.70 21.20 -6.14
N SER A 55 -8.82 20.26 -6.49
CA SER A 55 -8.40 19.17 -5.61
C SER A 55 -6.91 19.18 -5.34
N GLY A 56 -6.09 19.39 -6.37
CA GLY A 56 -4.63 19.27 -6.25
C GLY A 56 -3.94 19.28 -7.59
N TYR A 57 -2.67 18.89 -7.57
CA TYR A 57 -1.89 18.64 -8.78
C TYR A 57 -1.04 17.39 -8.64
N PHE A 58 -0.63 16.88 -9.78
CA PHE A 58 0.33 15.78 -9.93
C PHE A 58 1.39 16.17 -10.95
N ARG A 59 2.65 15.89 -10.63
CA ARG A 59 3.78 16.10 -11.54
C ARG A 59 4.54 14.80 -11.72
N TYR A 60 4.75 14.43 -12.97
CA TYR A 60 5.76 13.46 -13.36
C TYR A 60 7.03 14.22 -13.74
N VAL A 61 8.14 13.84 -13.13
CA VAL A 61 9.49 14.33 -13.46
C VAL A 61 10.30 13.12 -13.91
N ALA A 62 10.77 13.19 -15.15
CA ALA A 62 11.57 12.15 -15.76
C ALA A 62 12.85 11.88 -14.95
N PRO A 63 13.33 10.63 -14.90
CA PRO A 63 12.77 9.47 -15.60
C PRO A 63 11.72 8.68 -14.78
N CYS A 64 11.62 8.90 -13.48
CA CYS A 64 10.88 7.96 -12.62
C CYS A 64 10.16 8.59 -11.42
N THR A 65 10.17 9.91 -11.28
CA THR A 65 9.61 10.58 -10.11
C THR A 65 8.19 11.05 -10.41
N PHE A 66 7.27 10.75 -9.51
CA PHE A 66 5.89 11.20 -9.54
C PHE A 66 5.56 11.78 -8.17
N TYR A 67 5.04 12.99 -8.12
CA TYR A 67 4.60 13.58 -6.86
C TYR A 67 3.34 14.41 -7.03
N GLY A 68 2.62 14.63 -5.95
CA GLY A 68 1.42 15.43 -5.97
C GLY A 68 1.05 15.94 -4.60
N SER A 69 0.29 17.03 -4.57
CA SER A 69 -0.21 17.64 -3.35
C SER A 69 -1.65 18.07 -3.57
N PRO A 70 -2.52 17.92 -2.55
CA PRO A 70 -3.78 18.64 -2.53
C PRO A 70 -3.53 20.16 -2.61
N LEU A 71 -4.50 20.90 -3.15
CA LEU A 71 -4.48 22.36 -3.06
C LEU A 71 -4.56 22.78 -1.59
N PRO A 72 -3.78 23.79 -1.15
CA PRO A 72 -3.92 24.33 0.19
C PRO A 72 -5.36 24.83 0.38
N LYS A 73 -6.02 24.38 1.45
CA LYS A 73 -7.26 25.03 1.88
C LYS A 73 -6.87 26.32 2.59
N GLU A 74 -7.33 27.46 2.08
CA GLU A 74 -7.18 28.73 2.78
C GLU A 74 -7.87 28.65 4.15
N GLU A 75 -7.12 28.79 5.22
CA GLU A 75 -7.70 28.96 6.56
C GLU A 75 -8.20 30.40 6.69
N LYS A 76 -9.52 30.59 6.73
CA LYS A 76 -10.12 31.87 7.13
C LYS A 76 -9.94 32.04 8.64
N GLY A 77 -8.94 32.79 9.08
CA GLY A 77 -8.73 33.16 10.48
C GLY A 77 -7.47 34.00 10.72
N GLU A 78 -7.52 34.91 11.71
CA GLU A 78 -6.51 35.95 11.99
C GLU A 78 -5.14 35.44 12.48
N LYS A 79 -4.97 34.13 12.71
CA LYS A 79 -3.67 33.56 13.13
C LYS A 79 -3.01 32.85 11.96
N LYS A 80 -1.93 33.44 11.45
CA LYS A 80 -1.00 32.91 10.41
C LYS A 80 -0.36 31.56 10.82
N LYS A 81 -1.13 30.50 11.01
CA LYS A 81 -0.59 29.13 11.03
C LYS A 81 -0.32 28.72 9.58
N LYS A 82 0.82 28.06 9.34
CA LYS A 82 1.08 27.47 8.02
C LYS A 82 -0.04 26.47 7.73
N PRO A 83 -0.68 26.55 6.54
CA PRO A 83 -1.77 25.62 6.22
C PRO A 83 -1.27 24.17 6.28
N PRO A 84 -2.13 23.20 6.62
CA PRO A 84 -1.77 21.81 6.58
C PRO A 84 -1.35 21.43 5.16
N GLN A 85 -0.14 20.90 5.03
CA GLN A 85 0.46 20.46 3.78
C GLN A 85 0.76 18.97 3.86
N PHE A 86 0.46 18.29 2.77
CA PHE A 86 0.71 16.86 2.57
C PHE A 86 1.15 16.68 1.11
N MET A 87 2.17 15.86 0.89
CA MET A 87 2.64 15.51 -0.43
C MET A 87 2.75 13.99 -0.54
N LEU A 88 2.32 13.44 -1.67
CA LEU A 88 2.69 12.11 -2.10
C LEU A 88 3.95 12.25 -2.96
N VAL A 89 5.00 11.51 -2.65
CA VAL A 89 6.17 11.34 -3.52
C VAL A 89 6.33 9.86 -3.80
N PHE A 90 6.50 9.50 -5.07
CA PHE A 90 6.57 8.14 -5.57
C PHE A 90 7.68 8.08 -6.63
N MET A 91 8.62 7.17 -6.48
CA MET A 91 9.66 6.91 -7.46
C MET A 91 9.52 5.46 -7.91
N CYS A 92 9.31 5.24 -9.21
CA CYS A 92 9.20 3.91 -9.81
C CYS A 92 10.45 3.61 -10.63
N VAL A 93 11.44 2.99 -10.01
CA VAL A 93 12.75 2.76 -10.61
C VAL A 93 12.76 1.39 -11.29
N PRO A 94 12.93 1.30 -12.62
CA PRO A 94 13.05 0.01 -13.30
C PRO A 94 14.32 -0.72 -12.84
N VAL A 95 14.21 -2.00 -12.50
CA VAL A 95 15.35 -2.81 -11.99
C VAL A 95 15.71 -3.94 -12.95
N SER A 96 14.69 -4.59 -13.50
CA SER A 96 14.82 -5.55 -14.60
C SER A 96 13.49 -5.55 -15.37
N PRO A 97 13.43 -6.13 -16.56
CA PRO A 97 12.14 -6.35 -17.20
C PRO A 97 11.12 -7.03 -16.27
N GLY A 98 9.88 -6.54 -16.26
CA GLY A 98 8.82 -7.01 -15.36
C GLY A 98 9.01 -6.70 -13.87
N LYS A 99 10.03 -5.91 -13.49
CA LYS A 99 10.32 -5.57 -12.10
C LYS A 99 10.74 -4.11 -11.94
N SER A 100 9.99 -3.41 -11.10
CA SER A 100 10.32 -2.05 -10.66
C SER A 100 10.44 -2.01 -9.14
N ARG A 101 11.35 -1.16 -8.65
CA ARG A 101 11.41 -0.78 -7.24
C ARG A 101 10.58 0.47 -7.05
N VAL A 102 9.61 0.39 -6.15
CA VAL A 102 8.87 1.56 -5.69
C VAL A 102 9.54 2.12 -4.44
N ILE A 103 9.81 3.42 -4.45
CA ILE A 103 10.24 4.19 -3.27
C ILE A 103 9.23 5.30 -3.09
N TRP A 104 8.64 5.44 -1.90
CA TRP A 104 7.67 6.49 -1.63
C TRP A 104 7.98 7.27 -0.37
N ALA A 105 7.42 8.46 -0.28
CA ALA A 105 7.40 9.28 0.92
C ALA A 105 6.09 10.05 0.98
N PHE A 106 5.67 10.35 2.21
CA PHE A 106 4.50 11.17 2.49
C PHE A 106 4.86 12.39 3.34
N PRO A 107 5.64 13.37 2.81
CA PRO A 107 5.99 14.57 3.56
C PRO A 107 4.73 15.29 4.02
N ARG A 108 4.71 15.68 5.30
CA ARG A 108 3.61 16.43 5.91
C ARG A 108 4.13 17.37 6.98
N ASN A 109 3.48 18.52 7.12
CA ASN A 109 3.77 19.47 8.21
C ASN A 109 2.81 19.33 9.41
N VAL A 110 1.78 18.49 9.27
CA VAL A 110 0.71 18.25 10.25
C VAL A 110 0.91 16.90 10.93
N GLY A 111 0.67 16.85 12.25
CA GLY A 111 0.67 15.60 13.04
C GLY A 111 2.05 14.95 13.21
N VAL A 112 3.14 15.66 12.92
CA VAL A 112 4.52 15.11 12.94
C VAL A 112 4.96 14.57 14.30
N TRP A 113 4.28 14.97 15.38
CA TRP A 113 4.53 14.43 16.72
C TRP A 113 4.20 12.93 16.82
N LEU A 114 3.27 12.44 16.00
CA LEU A 114 2.91 11.01 15.94
C LEU A 114 4.11 10.15 15.55
N ASP A 115 5.03 10.66 14.74
CA ASP A 115 6.23 9.92 14.30
C ASP A 115 7.22 9.65 15.47
N LYS A 116 7.04 10.34 16.61
CA LYS A 116 7.82 10.09 17.84
C LYS A 116 7.22 8.98 18.71
N VAL A 117 5.95 8.65 18.52
CA VAL A 117 5.21 7.70 19.37
C VAL A 117 4.92 6.41 18.60
N ILE A 118 4.52 6.54 17.33
CA ILE A 118 4.13 5.42 16.49
C ILE A 118 5.40 4.88 15.80
N PRO A 119 5.74 3.59 15.99
CA PRO A 119 6.92 3.03 15.37
C PRO A 119 6.76 2.96 13.85
N ARG A 120 7.84 3.23 13.11
CA ARG A 120 7.83 3.31 11.64
C ARG A 120 7.20 2.11 10.94
N TRP A 121 7.45 0.89 11.44
CA TRP A 121 6.90 -0.34 10.85
C TRP A 121 5.36 -0.34 10.87
N TYR A 122 4.73 0.33 11.83
CA TYR A 122 3.28 0.41 11.94
C TYR A 122 2.67 1.25 10.81
N TYR A 123 3.34 2.33 10.39
CA TYR A 123 2.94 3.06 9.19
C TYR A 123 3.15 2.21 7.93
N HIS A 124 4.24 1.44 7.87
CA HIS A 124 4.55 0.62 6.72
C HIS A 124 3.51 -0.49 6.49
N ILE A 125 2.96 -1.13 7.53
CA ILE A 125 1.96 -2.20 7.32
C ILE A 125 0.70 -1.67 6.62
N GLY A 126 0.25 -0.46 6.94
CA GLY A 126 -0.89 0.18 6.28
C GLY A 126 -0.58 0.61 4.85
N GLN A 127 0.61 1.16 4.62
CA GLN A 127 1.06 1.57 3.29
C GLN A 127 1.28 0.38 2.36
N ASN A 128 1.89 -0.70 2.86
CA ASN A 128 2.08 -1.92 2.08
C ASN A 128 0.73 -2.54 1.71
N ALA A 129 -0.25 -2.58 2.62
CA ALA A 129 -1.58 -3.10 2.30
C ALA A 129 -2.23 -2.39 1.09
N ILE A 130 -2.06 -1.08 0.97
CA ILE A 130 -2.52 -0.29 -0.18
C ILE A 130 -1.79 -0.73 -1.45
N LEU A 131 -0.46 -0.85 -1.41
CA LEU A 131 0.31 -1.24 -2.59
C LEU A 131 0.05 -2.67 -3.02
N ASP A 132 -0.10 -3.59 -2.07
CA ASP A 132 -0.41 -4.98 -2.35
C ASP A 132 -1.72 -5.10 -3.13
N SER A 133 -2.71 -4.25 -2.85
CA SER A 133 -3.95 -4.24 -3.61
C SER A 133 -3.81 -3.79 -5.07
N ASP A 134 -2.70 -3.15 -5.45
CA ASP A 134 -2.40 -2.79 -6.84
C ASP A 134 -1.56 -3.86 -7.56
N ILE A 135 -0.68 -4.57 -6.84
CA ILE A 135 0.38 -5.42 -7.43
C ILE A 135 -0.16 -6.38 -8.48
N TYR A 136 -1.24 -7.09 -8.17
CA TYR A 136 -1.81 -8.07 -9.09
C TYR A 136 -2.41 -7.42 -10.34
N LEU A 137 -3.09 -6.28 -10.18
CA LEU A 137 -3.66 -5.53 -11.31
C LEU A 137 -2.56 -5.04 -12.25
N LEU A 138 -1.52 -4.41 -11.70
CA LEU A 138 -0.39 -3.88 -12.47
C LEU A 138 0.38 -4.99 -13.20
N HIS A 139 0.56 -6.15 -12.55
CA HIS A 139 1.26 -7.29 -13.14
C HIS A 139 0.55 -7.88 -14.37
N ILE A 140 -0.79 -7.93 -14.34
CA ILE A 140 -1.60 -8.37 -15.48
C ILE A 140 -1.66 -7.28 -16.56
N GLU A 141 -1.76 -6.01 -16.16
CA GLU A 141 -1.75 -4.88 -17.08
C GLU A 141 -0.49 -4.87 -17.95
N GLU A 142 0.69 -5.05 -17.35
CA GLU A 142 1.98 -5.10 -18.07
C GLU A 142 2.01 -6.22 -19.12
N ARG A 143 1.42 -7.38 -18.80
CA ARG A 143 1.35 -8.54 -19.71
C ARG A 143 0.39 -8.30 -20.86
N ASN A 144 -0.75 -7.67 -20.59
CA ASN A 144 -1.69 -7.29 -21.64
C ASN A 144 -1.06 -6.27 -22.61
N PHE A 145 -0.27 -5.32 -22.09
CA PHE A 145 0.50 -4.41 -22.95
C PHE A 145 1.58 -5.11 -23.76
N ALA A 146 2.30 -6.07 -23.16
CA ALA A 146 3.29 -6.85 -23.88
C ALA A 146 2.64 -7.68 -25.01
N ALA A 147 1.49 -8.31 -24.74
CA ALA A 147 0.74 -9.11 -25.71
C ALA A 147 0.17 -8.27 -26.86
N ALA A 148 -0.34 -7.07 -26.58
CA ALA A 148 -0.80 -6.14 -27.61
C ALA A 148 0.36 -5.51 -28.42
N GLY A 149 1.59 -5.59 -27.89
CA GLY A 149 2.77 -4.86 -28.34
C GLY A 149 2.85 -3.49 -27.66
N VAL A 150 3.98 -3.17 -27.04
CA VAL A 150 4.17 -1.96 -26.22
C VAL A 150 3.92 -0.65 -26.98
N GLU A 151 4.10 -0.64 -28.30
CA GLU A 151 3.78 0.50 -29.15
C GLU A 151 2.27 0.65 -29.39
N ASN A 152 1.51 -0.45 -29.36
CA ASN A 152 0.07 -0.52 -29.59
C ASN A 152 -0.74 -0.66 -28.28
N TRP A 153 -0.20 -0.17 -27.16
CA TRP A 153 -0.80 -0.32 -25.83
C TRP A 153 -2.29 0.11 -25.77
N GLN A 154 -2.71 1.08 -26.60
CA GLN A 154 -4.12 1.49 -26.68
C GLN A 154 -5.09 0.38 -27.11
N LYS A 155 -4.59 -0.70 -27.73
CA LYS A 155 -5.42 -1.88 -28.05
C LYS A 155 -5.74 -2.75 -26.82
N ALA A 156 -4.98 -2.58 -25.74
CA ALA A 156 -5.14 -3.36 -24.51
C ALA A 156 -6.00 -2.66 -23.44
N VAL A 157 -6.31 -1.37 -23.62
CA VAL A 157 -7.01 -0.56 -22.62
C VAL A 157 -8.03 0.37 -23.26
N TYR A 158 -9.00 0.78 -22.47
CA TYR A 158 -9.99 1.78 -22.84
C TYR A 158 -9.81 3.01 -21.93
N VAL A 159 -9.44 4.15 -22.52
CA VAL A 159 -9.08 5.39 -21.81
C VAL A 159 -9.93 6.59 -22.27
N PRO A 160 -11.26 6.54 -22.10
CA PRO A 160 -12.19 7.47 -22.74
C PRO A 160 -12.36 8.80 -21.99
N THR A 161 -11.83 8.95 -20.77
CA THR A 161 -12.19 10.04 -19.87
C THR A 161 -11.02 10.93 -19.51
N SER A 162 -11.32 12.08 -18.90
CA SER A 162 -10.28 12.99 -18.42
C SER A 162 -9.40 12.41 -17.32
N SER A 163 -9.86 11.43 -16.54
CA SER A 163 -9.03 10.80 -15.50
C SER A 163 -7.86 10.02 -16.10
N ASP A 164 -7.99 9.60 -17.36
CA ASP A 164 -6.95 8.87 -18.07
C ASP A 164 -5.83 9.77 -18.60
N ASN A 165 -6.01 11.11 -18.55
CA ASN A 165 -5.10 12.07 -19.18
C ASN A 165 -3.65 11.93 -18.71
N MET A 166 -3.42 11.63 -17.42
CA MET A 166 -2.06 11.39 -16.91
C MET A 166 -1.44 10.10 -17.44
N VAL A 167 -2.24 9.03 -17.58
CA VAL A 167 -1.78 7.76 -18.16
C VAL A 167 -1.43 7.96 -19.63
N ILE A 168 -2.30 8.64 -20.38
CA ILE A 168 -2.07 9.00 -21.79
C ILE A 168 -0.82 9.87 -21.93
N ALA A 169 -0.67 10.91 -21.10
CA ALA A 169 0.49 11.80 -21.12
C ALA A 169 1.79 11.04 -20.87
N PHE A 170 1.83 10.18 -19.85
CA PHE A 170 2.99 9.35 -19.57
C PHE A 170 3.33 8.41 -20.73
N ARG A 171 2.34 7.71 -21.29
CA ARG A 171 2.56 6.76 -22.39
C ARG A 171 3.05 7.46 -23.66
N ASN A 172 2.50 8.64 -23.98
CA ASN A 172 2.96 9.45 -25.10
C ASN A 172 4.38 9.97 -24.89
N TRP A 173 4.70 10.44 -23.67
CA TRP A 173 6.05 10.85 -23.30
C TRP A 173 7.05 9.69 -23.44
N PHE A 174 6.71 8.51 -22.91
CA PHE A 174 7.56 7.32 -22.93
C PHE A 174 7.77 6.78 -24.35
N ARG A 175 6.73 6.83 -25.20
CA ARG A 175 6.86 6.53 -26.64
C ARG A 175 7.81 7.51 -27.32
N LYS A 176 7.58 8.82 -27.14
CA LYS A 176 8.32 9.89 -27.83
C LYS A 176 9.80 9.92 -27.43
N HIS A 177 10.11 9.76 -26.15
CA HIS A 177 11.46 9.97 -25.63
C HIS A 177 12.22 8.67 -25.35
N CYS A 178 11.54 7.52 -25.27
CA CYS A 178 12.15 6.24 -24.90
C CYS A 178 11.76 5.08 -25.83
N LYS A 179 11.07 5.33 -26.96
CA LYS A 179 10.58 4.28 -27.88
C LYS A 179 9.74 3.20 -27.16
N SER A 180 8.99 3.61 -26.13
CA SER A 180 8.17 2.71 -25.30
C SER A 180 8.97 1.61 -24.59
N GLN A 181 10.27 1.80 -24.36
CA GLN A 181 11.14 0.80 -23.75
C GLN A 181 12.12 1.42 -22.76
N VAL A 182 12.50 0.63 -21.75
CA VAL A 182 13.62 0.96 -20.87
C VAL A 182 14.91 0.52 -21.58
N GLY A 183 15.89 1.41 -21.65
CA GLY A 183 17.21 1.12 -22.21
C GLY A 183 18.04 0.25 -21.25
N TRP A 184 17.85 -1.06 -21.30
CA TRP A 184 18.65 -2.01 -20.52
C TRP A 184 20.07 -2.12 -21.07
N ALA A 185 21.06 -2.23 -20.18
CA ALA A 185 22.46 -2.35 -20.58
C ALA A 185 22.76 -3.66 -21.34
N ALA A 186 21.98 -4.72 -21.10
CA ALA A 186 22.08 -6.00 -21.79
C ALA A 186 20.80 -6.27 -22.62
N PRO A 187 20.91 -6.86 -23.83
CA PRO A 187 19.75 -7.28 -24.60
C PRO A 187 18.91 -8.30 -23.83
N THR A 188 17.65 -7.97 -23.57
CA THR A 188 16.69 -8.89 -22.93
C THR A 188 15.68 -9.36 -23.98
N ILE A 189 15.95 -10.53 -24.56
CA ILE A 189 15.01 -11.25 -25.44
C ILE A 189 13.85 -11.77 -24.58
N GLY A 190 12.60 -11.60 -25.01
CA GLY A 190 11.42 -12.05 -24.25
C GLY A 190 11.30 -11.32 -22.91
N GLN A 191 11.09 -10.01 -22.96
CA GLN A 191 11.31 -9.08 -21.85
C GLN A 191 10.66 -9.53 -20.53
N LEU A 192 9.43 -10.05 -20.49
CA LEU A 192 8.80 -10.38 -19.21
C LEU A 192 9.12 -11.81 -18.74
N PRO A 193 9.50 -12.01 -17.46
CA PRO A 193 9.59 -13.35 -16.90
C PRO A 193 8.21 -14.02 -16.82
N GLU A 194 8.20 -15.35 -16.68
CA GLU A 194 6.99 -16.11 -16.45
C GLU A 194 6.19 -15.56 -15.24
N THR A 195 4.87 -15.63 -15.34
CA THR A 195 3.97 -15.23 -14.26
C THR A 195 4.14 -16.16 -13.06
N PRO A 196 4.58 -15.69 -11.90
CA PRO A 196 4.52 -16.49 -10.68
C PRO A 196 3.07 -16.71 -10.24
N THR A 197 2.85 -17.63 -9.31
CA THR A 197 1.55 -17.77 -8.64
C THR A 197 1.18 -16.48 -7.91
N LYS A 198 -0.13 -16.21 -7.73
CA LYS A 198 -0.63 -15.01 -7.04
C LYS A 198 0.03 -14.85 -5.67
N ASP A 199 0.11 -15.92 -4.89
CA ASP A 199 0.70 -15.89 -3.54
C ASP A 199 2.17 -15.47 -3.55
N LYS A 200 2.95 -15.98 -4.52
CA LYS A 200 4.36 -15.59 -4.69
C LYS A 200 4.52 -14.15 -5.15
N LEU A 201 3.64 -13.69 -6.05
CA LEU A 201 3.68 -12.31 -6.53
C LEU A 201 3.40 -11.30 -5.41
N MET A 202 2.49 -11.67 -4.51
CA MET A 202 1.95 -10.83 -3.44
C MET A 202 2.67 -11.06 -2.10
N GLU A 203 3.79 -11.80 -2.10
CA GLU A 203 4.53 -12.14 -0.89
C GLU A 203 5.31 -10.90 -0.38
N ARG A 204 4.75 -10.25 0.64
CA ARG A 204 5.27 -9.02 1.24
C ARG A 204 6.63 -9.21 1.90
N TYR A 205 6.91 -10.43 2.37
CA TYR A 205 8.18 -10.70 3.05
C TYR A 205 9.37 -10.38 2.14
N TRP A 206 9.36 -10.88 0.90
CA TRP A 206 10.45 -10.66 -0.05
C TRP A 206 10.38 -9.31 -0.75
N SER A 207 9.18 -8.81 -1.03
CA SER A 207 9.02 -7.51 -1.69
C SER A 207 9.38 -6.33 -0.78
N HIS A 208 9.25 -6.49 0.55
CA HIS A 208 9.48 -5.41 1.51
C HIS A 208 10.20 -5.83 2.80
N VAL A 209 9.66 -6.77 3.57
CA VAL A 209 10.07 -6.97 4.98
C VAL A 209 11.54 -7.35 5.13
N ALA A 210 12.04 -8.25 4.27
CA ALA A 210 13.42 -8.71 4.27
C ALA A 210 14.43 -7.57 4.01
N GLN A 211 14.01 -6.53 3.27
CA GLN A 211 14.86 -5.39 2.89
C GLN A 211 14.66 -4.18 3.81
N CYS A 212 13.59 -4.14 4.60
CA CYS A 212 13.27 -3.05 5.51
C CYS A 212 13.75 -3.35 6.93
N ARG A 213 14.76 -2.63 7.43
CA ARG A 213 15.29 -2.79 8.80
C ARG A 213 14.21 -2.62 9.88
N SER A 214 13.24 -1.71 9.67
CA SER A 214 12.18 -1.48 10.66
C SER A 214 11.19 -2.64 10.72
N CYS A 215 10.76 -3.16 9.56
CA CYS A 215 9.77 -4.24 9.50
C CYS A 215 10.39 -5.60 9.85
N SER A 216 11.62 -5.88 9.39
CA SER A 216 12.35 -7.10 9.77
C SER A 216 12.63 -7.17 11.28
N ALA A 217 13.04 -6.07 11.90
CA ALA A 217 13.22 -6.02 13.35
C ALA A 217 11.89 -6.24 14.10
N ALA A 218 10.82 -5.57 13.66
CA ALA A 218 9.49 -5.75 14.25
C ALA A 218 9.00 -7.21 14.13
N LEU A 219 9.15 -7.82 12.96
CA LEU A 219 8.82 -9.22 12.72
C LEU A 219 9.61 -10.15 13.65
N LYS A 220 10.93 -9.95 13.76
CA LYS A 220 11.78 -10.77 14.63
C LYS A 220 11.34 -10.68 16.10
N THR A 221 11.08 -9.47 16.59
CA THR A 221 10.61 -9.25 17.98
C THR A 221 9.23 -9.89 18.20
N MET A 222 8.30 -9.72 17.27
CA MET A 222 6.96 -10.31 17.39
C MET A 222 6.99 -11.84 17.32
N LYS A 223 7.85 -12.43 16.48
CA LYS A 223 8.07 -13.89 16.47
C LYS A 223 8.66 -14.41 17.77
N ALA A 224 9.62 -13.69 18.36
CA ALA A 224 10.15 -14.04 19.68
C ALA A 224 9.06 -13.94 20.77
N LEU A 225 8.21 -12.91 20.73
CA LEU A 225 7.08 -12.76 21.65
C LEU A 225 6.04 -13.86 21.47
N GLU A 226 5.72 -14.24 20.22
CA GLU A 226 4.82 -15.35 19.90
C GLU A 226 5.27 -16.63 20.59
N VAL A 227 6.56 -16.99 20.43
CA VAL A 227 7.16 -18.18 21.04
C VAL A 227 7.19 -18.05 22.57
N ALA A 228 7.57 -16.89 23.11
CA ALA A 228 7.61 -16.66 24.55
C ALA A 228 6.23 -16.83 25.21
N LEU A 229 5.16 -16.34 24.57
CA LEU A 229 3.79 -16.52 25.03
C LEU A 229 3.34 -17.99 25.00
N GLN A 230 3.73 -18.75 23.97
CA GLN A 230 3.47 -20.19 23.90
C GLN A 230 4.19 -20.95 25.01
N VAL A 231 5.49 -20.68 25.20
CA VAL A 231 6.31 -21.29 26.27
C VAL A 231 5.74 -20.92 27.64
N ALA A 232 5.36 -19.67 27.87
CA ALA A 232 4.74 -19.24 29.13
C ALA A 232 3.42 -19.97 29.39
N SER A 233 2.58 -20.14 28.37
CA SER A 233 1.32 -20.89 28.50
C SER A 233 1.58 -22.34 28.93
N VAL A 234 2.48 -23.05 28.24
CA VAL A 234 2.83 -24.44 28.55
C VAL A 234 3.49 -24.55 29.94
N ALA A 235 4.41 -23.64 30.27
CA ALA A 235 5.09 -23.64 31.56
C ALA A 235 4.12 -23.41 32.73
N VAL A 236 3.14 -22.52 32.58
CA VAL A 236 2.12 -22.26 33.61
C VAL A 236 1.24 -23.50 33.83
N VAL A 237 0.82 -24.18 32.76
CA VAL A 237 0.04 -25.43 32.86
C VAL A 237 0.88 -26.55 33.50
N GLY A 238 2.14 -26.70 33.07
CA GLY A 238 3.06 -27.69 33.63
C GLY A 238 3.37 -27.44 35.11
N PHE A 239 3.55 -26.18 35.50
CA PHE A 239 3.73 -25.78 36.89
C PHE A 239 2.52 -26.17 37.74
N LEU A 240 1.29 -25.89 37.28
CA LEU A 240 0.08 -26.31 37.97
C LEU A 240 -0.05 -27.83 38.11
N ALA A 241 0.42 -28.59 37.12
CA ALA A 241 0.36 -30.06 37.15
C ALA A 241 1.34 -30.68 38.17
N VAL A 242 2.50 -30.05 38.39
CA VAL A 242 3.57 -30.57 39.27
C VAL A 242 3.56 -29.92 40.66
N ALA A 243 2.97 -28.73 40.81
CA ALA A 243 2.92 -28.03 42.07
C ALA A 243 2.19 -28.86 43.14
N LYS A 244 2.85 -29.05 44.29
CA LYS A 244 2.23 -29.66 45.47
C LYS A 244 1.02 -28.82 45.89
N GLY A 245 -0.05 -29.47 46.38
CA GLY A 245 -1.35 -28.85 46.71
C GLY A 245 -1.33 -27.69 47.71
N THR A 246 -0.17 -27.36 48.28
CA THR A 246 0.08 -26.24 49.20
C THR A 246 0.44 -24.92 48.52
N LEU A 247 0.80 -24.90 47.22
CA LEU A 247 1.23 -23.67 46.52
C LEU A 247 0.09 -22.87 45.90
N VAL A 248 -0.98 -23.54 45.44
CA VAL A 248 -2.18 -22.92 44.86
C VAL A 248 -3.41 -23.57 45.49
N THR A 249 -3.79 -23.03 46.65
CA THR A 249 -4.71 -23.69 47.57
C THR A 249 -6.17 -23.39 47.26
N SER A 250 -6.49 -22.21 46.71
CA SER A 250 -7.87 -21.84 46.39
C SER A 250 -8.24 -22.11 44.93
N VAL A 251 -9.51 -22.46 44.70
CA VAL A 251 -10.09 -22.62 43.36
C VAL A 251 -9.93 -21.33 42.54
N VAL A 252 -10.08 -20.17 43.18
CA VAL A 252 -9.93 -18.86 42.54
C VAL A 252 -8.51 -18.65 42.02
N GLN A 253 -7.48 -19.00 42.80
CA GLN A 253 -6.09 -18.90 42.35
C GLN A 253 -5.81 -19.85 41.19
N ARG A 254 -6.30 -21.09 41.25
CA ARG A 254 -6.15 -22.04 40.13
C ARG A 254 -6.83 -21.52 38.87
N ALA A 255 -8.04 -20.99 38.98
CA ALA A 255 -8.78 -20.40 37.88
C ALA A 255 -8.04 -19.19 37.27
N ALA A 256 -7.45 -18.32 38.10
CA ALA A 256 -6.68 -17.18 37.63
C ALA A 256 -5.42 -17.62 36.85
N VAL A 257 -4.67 -18.60 37.37
CA VAL A 257 -3.46 -19.11 36.73
C VAL A 257 -3.78 -19.81 35.40
N VAL A 258 -4.84 -20.63 35.35
CA VAL A 258 -5.31 -21.26 34.10
C VAL A 258 -5.77 -20.20 33.09
N SER A 259 -6.51 -19.18 33.56
CA SER A 259 -6.96 -18.08 32.69
C SER A 259 -5.78 -17.33 32.07
N LEU A 260 -4.71 -17.08 32.84
CA LEU A 260 -3.49 -16.48 32.32
C LEU A 260 -2.84 -17.34 31.24
N ALA A 261 -2.73 -18.67 31.45
CA ALA A 261 -2.18 -19.58 30.45
C ALA A 261 -2.99 -19.57 29.15
N VAL A 262 -4.33 -19.56 29.26
CA VAL A 262 -5.24 -19.47 28.11
C VAL A 262 -5.08 -18.13 27.40
N LEU A 263 -4.99 -17.02 28.13
CA LEU A 263 -4.78 -15.70 27.55
C LEU A 263 -3.43 -15.61 26.83
N CYS A 264 -2.36 -16.17 27.39
CA CYS A 264 -1.05 -16.23 26.72
C CYS A 264 -1.14 -17.02 25.41
N PHE A 265 -1.79 -18.19 25.42
CA PHE A 265 -1.98 -18.97 24.20
C PHE A 265 -2.82 -18.22 23.16
N ALA A 266 -3.96 -17.66 23.56
CA ALA A 266 -4.83 -16.89 22.69
C ALA A 266 -4.10 -15.68 22.09
N ALA A 267 -3.34 -14.95 22.90
CA ALA A 267 -2.51 -13.83 22.45
C ALA A 267 -1.43 -14.29 21.45
N SER A 268 -0.81 -15.46 21.66
CA SER A 268 0.16 -16.02 20.71
C SER A 268 -0.47 -16.36 19.35
N ARG A 269 -1.69 -16.93 19.34
CA ARG A 269 -2.41 -17.28 18.12
C ARG A 269 -2.89 -16.04 17.37
N TRP A 270 -3.37 -15.03 18.11
CA TRP A 270 -3.67 -13.72 17.54
C TRP A 270 -2.42 -13.09 16.93
N LEU A 271 -1.30 -13.12 17.63
CA LEU A 271 -0.03 -12.56 17.16
C LEU A 271 0.48 -13.29 15.91
N ALA A 272 0.38 -14.62 15.85
CA ALA A 272 0.73 -15.40 14.67
C ALA A 272 -0.10 -14.97 13.44
N SER A 273 -1.43 -14.81 13.61
CA SER A 273 -2.32 -14.32 12.54
C SER A 273 -2.02 -12.87 12.14
N PHE A 274 -1.74 -12.00 13.12
CA PHE A 274 -1.32 -10.63 12.89
C PHE A 274 0.00 -10.58 12.09
N ILE A 275 0.97 -11.42 12.44
CA ILE A 275 2.25 -11.51 11.74
C ILE A 275 2.03 -11.96 10.29
N GLU A 276 1.27 -13.03 10.08
CA GLU A 276 1.00 -13.56 8.74
C GLU A 276 0.40 -12.49 7.83
N LYS A 277 -0.71 -11.89 8.30
CA LYS A 277 -1.44 -10.85 7.59
C LYS A 277 -0.59 -9.62 7.26
N ASN A 278 0.25 -9.16 8.18
CA ASN A 278 0.94 -7.87 8.04
C ASN A 278 2.37 -7.97 7.50
N PHE A 279 3.05 -9.12 7.62
CA PHE A 279 4.45 -9.27 7.22
C PHE A 279 4.69 -10.28 6.10
N TYR A 280 3.78 -11.23 5.86
CA TYR A 280 3.97 -12.26 4.85
C TYR A 280 3.02 -12.08 3.68
N PHE A 281 1.72 -12.27 3.91
CA PHE A 281 0.75 -12.29 2.83
C PHE A 281 -0.64 -11.90 3.34
N GLN A 282 -1.34 -11.11 2.53
CA GLN A 282 -2.76 -10.84 2.70
C GLN A 282 -3.35 -10.87 1.30
N ASP A 283 -4.23 -11.84 1.06
CA ASP A 283 -4.94 -11.86 -0.22
C ASP A 283 -5.83 -10.62 -0.35
N TYR A 284 -5.95 -10.15 -1.58
CA TYR A 284 -6.84 -9.08 -1.96
C TYR A 284 -7.72 -9.56 -3.12
N VAL A 285 -9.03 -9.53 -2.87
CA VAL A 285 -10.04 -9.97 -3.83
C VAL A 285 -10.82 -8.73 -4.25
N HIS A 286 -10.58 -8.27 -5.47
CA HIS A 286 -11.26 -7.10 -6.05
C HIS A 286 -12.71 -7.39 -6.44
N ALA A 287 -13.05 -8.65 -6.73
CA ALA A 287 -14.40 -9.07 -7.10
C ALA A 287 -15.30 -9.21 -5.86
N TYR A 288 -16.57 -8.82 -5.98
CA TYR A 288 -17.59 -9.20 -5.01
C TYR A 288 -17.72 -10.73 -4.95
N LYS A 289 -17.94 -11.25 -3.74
CA LYS A 289 -18.73 -12.47 -3.58
C LYS A 289 -20.21 -12.09 -3.59
#